data_AF-A0A9P7QW70-F1
#
_entry.id   AF-A0A9P7QW70-F1
#
_cell.length_a   1.000
_cell.length_b   1.000
_cell.length_c   1.000
_cell.angle_alpha   90.00
_cell.angle_beta   90.00
_cell.angle_gamma   90.00
#
_symmetry.space_group_name_H-M   'P 1'
#
loop_
_entity.id
_entity.type
_entity.pdbx_description
1 polymer ?
#
loop_
_entity_poly.entity_id
_entity_poly.type
_entity_poly.pdbx_seq_one_letter_code
_entity_poly.pdbx_strand_id
1 'polypeptide(L)'
;MASSLAASLRALTLSTARATISRAASSAATATATRALSTAILTKQPAQKSESMLAQVGKSASGVVNAVVQQTRGMKVHSSVKKRCEHCKIVRRKAGKRHNGYLYVICKANPRHKQRQS
;
A
#
# COMPACT_ATOMS: atom_id res chain seq x y z
N MET A 1 17.25 74.10 9.07
CA MET A 1 17.37 74.58 7.68
C MET A 1 17.53 73.35 6.80
N ALA A 2 16.45 72.99 6.13
CA ALA A 2 16.28 71.79 5.32
C ALA A 2 16.86 71.96 3.92
N SER A 3 17.35 70.87 3.31
CA SER A 3 17.54 70.67 1.87
C SER A 3 17.79 69.17 1.68
N SER A 4 16.75 68.35 1.48
CA SER A 4 16.26 67.90 0.16
C SER A 4 17.37 67.44 -0.77
N LEU A 5 17.31 66.17 -1.20
CA LEU A 5 17.30 65.74 -2.60
C LEU A 5 17.17 64.22 -2.64
N ALA A 6 16.02 63.76 -3.11
CA ALA A 6 15.68 62.37 -3.33
C ALA A 6 16.68 61.72 -4.31
N ALA A 7 17.51 60.80 -3.80
CA ALA A 7 18.39 59.99 -4.62
C ALA A 7 17.80 58.59 -4.81
N SER A 8 17.15 58.45 -5.98
CA SER A 8 17.29 57.27 -6.83
C SER A 8 16.58 55.99 -6.40
N LEU A 9 15.26 55.97 -6.60
CA LEU A 9 14.51 54.78 -6.99
C LEU A 9 15.07 54.23 -8.32
N ARG A 10 16.14 53.43 -8.27
CA ARG A 10 16.52 52.58 -9.40
C ARG A 10 15.71 51.29 -9.31
N ALA A 11 14.55 51.33 -9.93
CA ALA A 11 13.77 50.17 -10.33
C ALA A 11 14.67 49.21 -11.13
N LEU A 12 15.04 48.07 -10.56
CA LEU A 12 15.44 46.92 -11.35
C LEU A 12 14.19 46.13 -11.67
N THR A 13 13.72 46.34 -12.89
CA THR A 13 12.62 45.65 -13.54
C THR A 13 12.82 44.15 -13.52
N LEU A 14 11.81 43.44 -13.01
CA LEU A 14 11.71 41.99 -13.03
C LEU A 14 11.63 41.52 -14.49
N SER A 15 12.70 40.94 -15.01
CA SER A 15 12.73 40.37 -16.36
C SER A 15 11.98 39.04 -16.37
N THR A 16 10.65 39.09 -16.48
CA THR A 16 9.82 37.90 -16.71
C THR A 16 9.97 37.48 -18.18
N ALA A 17 10.77 36.45 -18.42
CA ALA A 17 10.83 35.82 -19.74
C ALA A 17 9.48 35.16 -20.06
N ARG A 18 8.78 35.72 -21.04
CA ARG A 18 7.56 35.17 -21.63
C ARG A 18 7.95 34.05 -22.59
N ALA A 19 8.01 32.82 -22.10
CA ALA A 19 8.18 31.64 -22.96
C ALA A 19 6.84 31.27 -23.60
N THR A 20 6.84 31.25 -24.93
CA THR A 20 5.72 30.94 -25.82
C THR A 20 5.33 29.47 -25.72
N ILE A 21 4.04 29.24 -25.49
CA ILE A 21 3.40 27.92 -25.49
C ILE A 21 3.33 27.42 -26.94
N SER A 22 4.14 26.42 -27.29
CA SER A 22 4.01 25.68 -28.54
C SER A 22 2.97 24.56 -28.36
N ARG A 23 1.79 24.74 -28.97
CA ARG A 23 0.78 23.70 -29.16
C ARG A 23 1.29 22.68 -30.18
N ALA A 24 1.59 21.47 -29.74
CA ALA A 24 1.66 20.30 -30.61
C ALA A 24 0.42 19.43 -30.34
N ALA A 25 -0.36 19.22 -31.41
CA ALA A 25 -1.54 18.38 -31.41
C ALA A 25 -1.20 16.94 -31.80
N SER A 26 -2.04 16.01 -31.33
CA SER A 26 -2.22 14.63 -31.82
C SER A 26 -1.14 13.64 -31.36
N SER A 27 -1.44 12.52 -30.71
CA SER A 27 -2.57 11.62 -30.90
C SER A 27 -2.77 10.77 -29.65
N ALA A 28 -4.03 10.55 -29.29
CA ALA A 28 -4.46 9.65 -28.25
C ALA A 28 -4.19 8.20 -28.67
N ALA A 29 -3.36 7.48 -27.91
CA ALA A 29 -3.29 6.03 -27.95
C ALA A 29 -3.57 5.49 -26.54
N THR A 30 -4.86 5.42 -26.22
CA THR A 30 -5.40 4.78 -25.03
C THR A 30 -5.18 3.27 -25.17
N ALA A 31 -4.04 2.74 -24.71
CA ALA A 31 -3.85 1.30 -24.56
C ALA A 31 -4.57 0.84 -23.28
N THR A 32 -5.90 0.77 -23.31
CA THR A 32 -6.69 0.08 -22.30
C THR A 32 -6.45 -1.42 -22.43
N ALA A 33 -5.68 -1.98 -21.50
CA ALA A 33 -5.54 -3.41 -21.31
C ALA A 33 -6.90 -4.01 -20.93
N THR A 34 -7.63 -4.55 -21.90
CA THR A 34 -8.79 -5.39 -21.65
C THR A 34 -8.32 -6.77 -21.22
N ARG A 35 -8.24 -6.99 -19.90
CA ARG A 35 -8.23 -8.35 -19.35
C ARG A 35 -9.60 -8.96 -19.64
N ALA A 36 -9.70 -9.70 -20.75
CA ALA A 36 -10.85 -10.55 -21.00
C ALA A 36 -10.86 -11.68 -19.94
N LEU A 37 -11.77 -11.55 -18.99
CA LEU A 37 -12.26 -12.66 -18.17
C LEU A 37 -13.52 -13.21 -18.84
N SER A 38 -13.74 -14.52 -18.66
CA SER A 38 -14.89 -15.35 -19.07
C SER A 38 -14.57 -16.20 -20.30
N THR A 39 -14.81 -17.51 -20.31
CA THR A 39 -15.97 -18.21 -19.76
C THR A 39 -15.60 -19.59 -19.20
N ALA A 40 -16.27 -19.97 -18.12
CA ALA A 40 -16.34 -21.35 -17.68
C ALA A 40 -16.99 -22.20 -18.79
N ILE A 41 -16.30 -23.24 -19.26
CA ILE A 41 -16.93 -24.31 -20.01
C ILE A 41 -17.16 -25.47 -19.05
N LEU A 42 -18.43 -25.59 -18.70
CA LEU A 42 -19.06 -26.66 -17.96
C LEU A 42 -19.06 -27.92 -18.84
N THR A 43 -17.98 -28.69 -18.87
CA THR A 43 -18.04 -30.06 -19.41
C THR A 43 -18.21 -31.04 -18.27
N LYS A 44 -19.45 -31.52 -18.15
CA LYS A 44 -19.85 -32.77 -17.50
C LYS A 44 -18.80 -33.85 -17.77
N GLN A 45 -18.18 -34.39 -16.74
CA GLN A 45 -17.54 -35.70 -16.83
C GLN A 45 -18.42 -36.71 -16.07
N PRO A 46 -19.03 -37.69 -16.77
CA PRO A 46 -19.79 -38.72 -16.12
C PRO A 46 -18.85 -39.72 -15.43
N ALA A 47 -19.39 -40.33 -14.38
CA ALA A 47 -18.77 -41.34 -13.54
C ALA A 47 -18.13 -42.48 -14.34
N GLN A 48 -16.91 -42.86 -13.96
CA GLN A 48 -16.45 -44.23 -14.05
C GLN A 48 -15.98 -44.73 -12.68
N LYS A 49 -16.41 -45.95 -12.40
CA LYS A 49 -16.40 -46.67 -11.12
C LYS A 49 -15.02 -47.27 -10.82
N SER A 50 -14.97 -47.81 -9.59
CA SER A 50 -14.13 -48.88 -9.04
C SER A 50 -12.72 -48.47 -8.58
N GLU A 51 -12.19 -48.96 -7.48
CA GLU A 51 -12.66 -49.75 -6.34
C GLU A 51 -11.57 -49.62 -5.26
N SER A 52 -11.92 -49.86 -4.01
CA SER A 52 -11.04 -50.19 -2.88
C SER A 52 -9.82 -49.29 -2.59
N MET A 53 -9.97 -48.40 -1.59
CA MET A 53 -8.93 -48.20 -0.57
C MET A 53 -9.59 -47.88 0.78
N LEU A 54 -10.42 -48.83 1.22
CA LEU A 54 -10.88 -48.90 2.61
C LEU A 54 -9.89 -49.79 3.37
N ALA A 55 -8.64 -49.34 3.51
CA ALA A 55 -7.63 -50.05 4.31
C ALA A 55 -6.42 -49.15 4.67
N GLN A 56 -6.65 -48.00 5.31
CA GLN A 56 -5.60 -47.40 6.14
C GLN A 56 -6.20 -46.55 7.28
N VAL A 57 -6.97 -47.22 8.13
CA VAL A 57 -7.21 -46.76 9.49
C VAL A 57 -5.89 -46.83 10.27
N GLY A 58 -5.49 -45.72 10.90
CA GLY A 58 -5.07 -45.82 12.29
C GLY A 58 -3.60 -45.65 12.67
N LYS A 59 -2.72 -45.01 11.88
CA LYS A 59 -1.33 -44.74 12.32
C LYS A 59 -0.77 -43.39 11.86
N SER A 60 -1.47 -42.29 12.11
CA SER A 60 -0.89 -40.92 12.01
C SER A 60 -1.69 -39.89 12.81
N ALA A 61 -2.25 -40.28 13.96
CA ALA A 61 -3.05 -39.38 14.81
C ALA A 61 -2.22 -38.65 15.89
N SER A 62 -0.89 -38.62 15.79
CA SER A 62 -0.02 -37.97 16.79
C SER A 62 0.80 -36.79 16.24
N GLY A 63 0.90 -36.63 14.91
CA GLY A 63 1.71 -35.57 14.29
C GLY A 63 0.96 -34.28 13.89
N VAL A 64 -0.38 -34.26 13.95
CA VAL A 64 -1.19 -33.19 13.33
C VAL A 64 -1.49 -32.02 14.29
N VAL A 65 -1.22 -32.16 15.59
CA VAL A 65 -1.65 -31.14 16.59
C VAL A 65 -0.75 -29.90 16.65
N ASN A 66 0.46 -29.93 16.09
CA ASN A 66 1.40 -28.80 16.16
C ASN A 66 1.42 -27.91 14.89
N ALA A 67 0.61 -28.23 13.89
CA ALA A 67 0.56 -27.49 12.62
C ALA A 67 -0.50 -26.38 12.58
N VAL A 68 -1.17 -26.06 13.70
CA VAL A 68 -1.87 -24.78 13.87
C VAL A 68 -0.83 -23.71 14.19
N VAL A 69 0.13 -23.53 13.28
CA VAL A 69 0.99 -22.36 13.28
C VAL A 69 0.07 -21.18 12.98
N GLN A 70 -0.26 -20.45 14.03
CA GLN A 70 -1.08 -19.24 13.97
C GLN A 70 -0.63 -18.39 12.78
N GLN A 71 -1.46 -18.31 11.74
CA GLN A 71 -1.14 -17.52 10.56
C GLN A 71 -0.80 -16.11 11.03
N THR A 72 0.46 -15.73 10.89
CA THR A 72 0.94 -14.43 11.35
C THR A 72 0.34 -13.39 10.42
N ARG A 73 -0.88 -12.92 10.75
CA ARG A 73 -1.55 -11.84 10.02
C ARG A 73 -0.59 -10.66 9.92
N GLY A 74 -0.41 -10.16 8.70
CA GLY A 74 0.42 -9.00 8.40
C GLY A 74 -0.07 -7.70 9.04
N MET A 75 0.53 -6.57 8.65
CA MET A 75 0.22 -5.25 9.21
C MET A 75 -1.05 -4.65 8.58
N LYS A 76 -1.98 -4.14 9.40
CA LYS A 76 -3.21 -3.51 8.90
C LYS A 76 -3.05 -2.01 8.68
N VAL A 77 -3.53 -1.47 7.57
CA VAL A 77 -3.50 -0.02 7.30
C VAL A 77 -4.83 0.61 7.74
N HIS A 78 -4.76 1.73 8.47
CA HIS A 78 -5.90 2.50 8.94
C HIS A 78 -5.63 3.99 8.77
N SER A 79 -6.67 4.82 8.61
CA SER A 79 -6.53 6.28 8.53
C SER A 79 -6.14 6.91 9.88
N SER A 80 -6.65 6.35 10.98
CA SER A 80 -6.28 6.71 12.35
C SER A 80 -5.78 5.48 13.10
N VAL A 81 -4.73 5.67 13.90
CA VAL A 81 -4.09 4.60 14.67
C VAL A 81 -4.18 4.89 16.16
N LYS A 82 -4.64 3.89 16.92
CA LYS A 82 -4.75 3.95 18.39
C LYS A 82 -4.10 2.73 19.04
N LYS A 83 -3.62 2.91 20.28
CA LYS A 83 -3.13 1.80 21.11
C LYS A 83 -4.32 0.93 21.52
N ARG A 84 -4.15 -0.38 21.46
CA ARG A 84 -5.14 -1.37 21.91
C ARG A 84 -4.75 -2.06 23.22
N CYS A 85 -3.51 -1.90 23.63
CA CYS A 85 -2.87 -2.63 24.71
C CYS A 85 -1.75 -1.79 25.32
N GLU A 86 -1.28 -2.18 26.50
CA GLU A 86 -0.18 -1.50 27.21
C GLU A 86 1.16 -1.63 26.47
N HIS A 87 1.39 -2.79 25.85
CA HIS A 87 2.61 -3.08 25.08
C HIS A 87 2.63 -2.45 23.68
N CYS A 88 1.56 -1.75 23.30
CA CYS A 88 1.41 -1.14 22.00
C CYS A 88 2.14 0.21 21.97
N LYS A 89 3.19 0.33 21.15
CA LYS A 89 3.99 1.55 21.02
C LYS A 89 3.70 2.22 19.68
N ILE A 90 3.58 3.55 19.71
CA ILE A 90 3.43 4.37 18.51
C ILE A 90 4.82 4.87 18.11
N VAL A 91 5.22 4.63 16.86
CA VAL A 91 6.53 5.01 16.32
C VAL A 91 6.37 5.59 14.91
N ARG A 92 7.11 6.64 14.58
CA ARG A 92 7.24 7.14 13.20
C ARG A 92 8.41 6.44 12.52
N ARG A 93 8.20 5.91 11.31
CA ARG A 93 9.24 5.25 10.52
C ARG A 93 9.15 5.69 9.05
N LYS A 94 10.23 5.44 8.29
CA LYS A 94 10.36 5.89 6.90
C LYS A 94 10.21 7.40 6.76
N ALA A 95 10.81 8.16 7.66
CA ALA A 95 10.94 9.61 7.50
C ALA A 95 12.17 9.90 6.64
N GLY A 96 12.11 10.96 5.85
CA GLY A 96 13.22 11.42 5.02
C GLY A 96 13.19 12.93 4.84
N LYS A 97 14.16 13.49 4.13
CA LYS A 97 14.26 14.96 3.94
C LYS A 97 13.02 15.59 3.30
N ARG A 98 12.27 14.81 2.50
CA ARG A 98 11.08 15.28 1.77
C ARG A 98 9.74 14.93 2.43
N HIS A 99 9.71 14.07 3.46
CA HIS A 99 8.46 13.61 4.05
C HIS A 99 8.61 13.16 5.51
N ASN A 100 7.54 13.38 6.30
CA ASN A 100 7.49 13.13 7.74
C ASN A 100 7.34 11.63 8.13
N GLY A 101 7.27 10.73 7.14
CA GLY A 101 7.08 9.30 7.32
C GLY A 101 5.68 8.90 7.77
N TYR A 102 5.50 7.61 8.10
CA TYR A 102 4.23 7.05 8.55
C TYR A 102 4.26 6.73 10.04
N LEU A 103 3.11 6.86 10.71
CA LEU A 103 2.90 6.30 12.04
C LEU A 103 2.67 4.79 11.96
N TYR A 104 3.34 4.06 12.84
CA TYR A 104 3.17 2.64 13.05
C TYR A 104 2.80 2.35 14.51
N VAL A 105 1.89 1.41 14.71
CA VAL A 105 1.66 0.75 15.99
C VAL A 105 2.41 -0.57 15.95
N ILE A 106 3.37 -0.72 16.86
CA ILE A 106 4.10 -1.97 17.08
C ILE A 106 3.67 -2.57 18.40
N CYS A 107 3.58 -3.90 18.45
CA CYS A 107 3.23 -4.64 19.65
C CYS A 107 4.04 -5.94 19.66
N LYS A 108 4.75 -6.20 20.76
CA LYS A 108 5.51 -7.45 20.94
C LYS A 108 4.62 -8.60 21.42
N ALA A 109 3.65 -8.30 22.28
CA ALA A 109 2.78 -9.30 22.90
C ALA A 109 1.75 -9.90 21.94
N ASN A 110 1.20 -9.10 21.02
CA ASN A 110 0.19 -9.58 20.08
C ASN A 110 0.37 -8.98 18.66
N PRO A 111 0.65 -9.81 17.63
CA PRO A 111 0.87 -9.34 16.27
C PRO A 111 -0.39 -8.76 15.61
N ARG A 112 -1.60 -9.06 16.11
CA ARG A 112 -2.86 -8.51 15.58
C ARG A 112 -3.00 -7.00 15.79
N HIS A 113 -2.21 -6.41 16.69
CA HIS A 113 -2.24 -4.98 16.97
C HIS A 113 -1.37 -4.15 16.02
N LYS A 114 -0.56 -4.80 15.16
CA LYS A 114 0.32 -4.13 14.21
C LYS A 114 -0.49 -3.35 13.17
N GLN A 115 -0.37 -2.02 13.19
CA GLN A 115 -1.11 -1.12 12.31
C GLN A 115 -0.24 0.00 11.73
N ARG A 116 -0.51 0.44 10.51
CA ARG A 116 0.15 1.60 9.86
C ARG A 116 -0.89 2.67 9.52
N GLN A 117 -0.55 3.94 9.74
CA GLN A 117 -1.34 5.06 9.27
C GLN A 117 -1.18 5.22 7.74
N SER A 118 -2.30 5.27 7.01
CA SER A 118 -2.31 5.56 5.56
C SER A 118 -1.79 6.95 5.28
#